data_AF-A0A6L9QWH9-F1
#
_entry.id   AF-A0A6L9QWH9-F1
#
_cell.length_a   1.000
_cell.length_b   1.000
_cell.length_c   1.000
_cell.angle_alpha   90.00
_cell.angle_beta   90.00
_cell.angle_gamma   90.00
#
_symmetry.space_group_name_H-M   'P 1'
#
loop_
_entity.id
_entity.type
_entity.pdbx_description
1 polymer ?
#
loop_
_entity_poly.entity_id
_entity_poly.type
_entity_poly.pdbx_seq_one_letter_code
_entity_poly.pdbx_strand_id
1 'polypeptide(L)' 'ELTATGWPVLVAVSNKDFIGETLGRPVDKRGVGTMAVLGVSALLGARVFRVHDAAAARRALDAVAAVMGGGAAS' A
#
# COMPACT_ATOMS: atom_id res chain seq x y z
N GLU A 1 5.30 -9.74 -14.36
CA GLU A 1 4.66 -8.74 -13.48
C GLU A 1 5.31 -7.37 -13.63
N LEU A 2 4.55 -6.28 -13.43
CA LEU A 2 4.94 -4.90 -13.76
C LEU A 2 6.27 -4.44 -13.13
N THR A 3 6.60 -4.93 -11.94
CA THR A 3 7.82 -4.56 -11.19
C THR A 3 9.10 -5.20 -11.74
N ALA A 4 8.99 -6.21 -12.62
CA ALA A 4 10.14 -6.85 -13.27
C ALA A 4 10.64 -6.09 -14.51
N THR A 5 9.99 -4.98 -14.88
CA THR A 5 10.31 -4.21 -16.10
C THR A 5 11.56 -3.34 -16.00
N GLY A 6 12.15 -3.20 -14.80
CA GLY A 6 13.26 -2.29 -14.52
C GLY A 6 12.86 -0.84 -14.29
N TRP A 7 11.60 -0.48 -14.57
CA TRP A 7 11.07 0.86 -14.30
C TRP A 7 10.36 0.92 -12.94
N PRO A 8 10.40 2.06 -12.22
CA PRO A 8 9.62 2.24 -11.00
C PRO A 8 8.11 2.10 -11.28
N VAL A 9 7.44 1.26 -10.50
CA VAL A 9 5.98 1.08 -10.59
C VAL A 9 5.26 2.01 -9.61
N LEU A 10 4.28 2.74 -10.13
CA LEU A 10 3.36 3.59 -9.37
C LEU A 10 2.04 2.85 -9.10
N VAL A 11 1.56 2.91 -7.85
CA VAL A 11 0.26 2.37 -7.44
C VAL A 11 -0.67 3.48 -6.96
N ALA A 12 -1.89 3.50 -7.50
CA ALA A 12 -2.93 4.47 -7.17
C ALA A 12 -4.24 3.74 -6.81
N VAL A 13 -4.41 3.47 -5.52
CA VAL A 13 -5.52 2.65 -4.98
C VAL A 13 -6.35 3.36 -3.90
N SER A 14 -5.94 4.54 -3.45
CA SER A 14 -6.58 5.23 -2.32
C SER A 14 -8.08 5.45 -2.53
N ASN A 15 -8.89 4.88 -1.63
CA ASN A 15 -10.35 4.92 -1.59
C ASN A 15 -11.08 4.36 -2.83
N LYS A 16 -10.42 3.57 -3.67
CA LYS A 16 -11.06 2.97 -4.85
C LYS A 16 -12.19 1.99 -4.49
N ASP A 17 -13.13 1.83 -5.41
CA ASP A 17 -14.35 1.03 -5.19
C ASP A 17 -14.10 -0.42 -4.87
N PHE A 18 -13.09 -1.05 -5.49
CA PHE A 18 -12.73 -2.44 -5.18
C PHE A 18 -12.44 -2.66 -3.68
N ILE A 19 -11.87 -1.66 -2.98
CA ILE A 19 -11.63 -1.76 -1.53
C ILE A 19 -12.96 -1.76 -0.78
N GLY A 20 -13.90 -0.92 -1.20
CA GLY A 20 -15.24 -0.86 -0.63
C GLY A 20 -16.04 -2.14 -0.89
N GLU A 21 -16.00 -2.66 -2.11
CA GLU A 21 -16.67 -3.90 -2.50
C GLU A 21 -16.10 -5.10 -1.76
N THR A 22 -14.76 -5.22 -1.68
CA THR A 22 -14.09 -6.34 -1.01
C THR A 22 -14.36 -6.37 0.49
N LEU A 23 -14.45 -5.20 1.13
CA LEU A 23 -14.57 -5.09 2.59
C LEU A 23 -15.99 -4.74 3.07
N GLY A 24 -16.94 -4.54 2.16
CA GLY A 24 -18.30 -4.06 2.48
C GLY A 24 -18.32 -2.70 3.17
N ARG A 25 -17.50 -1.73 2.71
CA ARG A 25 -17.32 -0.43 3.38
C ARG A 25 -17.62 0.78 2.48
N PRO A 26 -18.31 1.82 3.02
CA PRO A 26 -18.46 3.11 2.33
C PRO A 26 -17.12 3.84 2.21
N VAL A 27 -17.05 4.83 1.32
CA VAL A 27 -15.80 5.50 0.91
C VAL A 27 -15.00 6.10 2.07
N ASP A 28 -15.67 6.66 3.08
CA ASP A 28 -15.08 7.27 4.28
C ASP A 28 -14.50 6.23 5.26
N LYS A 29 -14.83 4.93 5.07
CA LYS A 29 -14.34 3.81 5.88
C LYS A 29 -13.35 2.91 5.14
N ARG A 30 -12.88 3.32 3.95
CA ARG A 30 -11.89 2.56 3.14
C ARG A 30 -10.43 2.79 3.54
N GLY A 31 -10.17 3.65 4.54
CA GLY A 31 -8.81 4.02 4.95
C GLY A 31 -7.93 2.82 5.33
N VAL A 32 -8.42 1.94 6.21
CA VAL A 32 -7.68 0.73 6.62
C VAL A 32 -7.41 -0.20 5.44
N GLY A 33 -8.41 -0.43 4.60
CA GLY A 33 -8.25 -1.24 3.38
C GLY A 33 -7.25 -0.64 2.40
N THR A 34 -7.24 0.69 2.25
CA THR A 34 -6.22 1.40 1.45
C THR A 34 -4.82 1.12 1.99
N MET A 35 -4.59 1.26 3.30
CA MET A 35 -3.27 1.02 3.88
C MET A 35 -2.82 -0.43 3.71
N ALA A 36 -3.73 -1.39 3.86
CA ALA A 36 -3.45 -2.81 3.62
C ALA A 36 -2.98 -3.06 2.17
N VAL A 37 -3.69 -2.51 1.18
CA VAL A 37 -3.31 -2.66 -0.23
C VAL A 37 -1.97 -1.98 -0.52
N LEU A 38 -1.70 -0.81 0.06
CA LEU A 38 -0.39 -0.15 -0.09
C LEU A 38 0.74 -1.02 0.45
N GLY A 39 0.55 -1.64 1.62
CA GLY A 39 1.53 -2.57 2.20
C GLY A 39 1.81 -3.76 1.29
N VAL A 40 0.77 -4.45 0.81
CA VAL A 40 0.92 -5.56 -0.15
C VAL A 40 1.62 -5.10 -1.42
N SER A 41 1.24 -3.93 -1.96
CA SER A 41 1.86 -3.38 -3.16
C SER A 41 3.36 -3.10 -2.96
N ALA A 42 3.75 -2.61 -1.78
CA ALA A 42 5.16 -2.40 -1.43
C ALA A 42 5.92 -3.74 -1.37
N LEU A 43 5.33 -4.78 -0.78
CA LEU A 43 5.91 -6.13 -0.76
C LEU A 43 6.09 -6.72 -2.17
N LEU A 44 5.19 -6.40 -3.09
CA LEU A 44 5.27 -6.81 -4.49
C LEU A 44 6.24 -5.95 -5.34
N GLY A 45 6.91 -4.97 -4.73
CA GLY A 45 7.96 -4.17 -5.36
C GLY A 45 7.52 -2.82 -5.93
N ALA A 46 6.31 -2.34 -5.64
CA ALA A 46 5.90 -0.98 -6.00
C ALA A 46 6.78 0.05 -5.27
N ARG A 47 7.10 1.16 -5.95
CA ARG A 47 8.04 2.18 -5.44
C ARG A 47 7.43 3.56 -5.31
N VAL A 48 6.31 3.82 -5.97
CA VAL A 48 5.62 5.12 -5.92
C VAL A 48 4.15 4.90 -5.57
N PHE A 49 3.63 5.71 -4.66
CA PHE A 49 2.25 5.56 -4.16
C PHE A 49 1.50 6.89 -4.24
N ARG A 50 0.36 6.88 -4.95
CA ARG A 50 -0.54 8.05 -5.02
C ARG A 50 -1.69 7.85 -4.04
N VAL A 51 -1.77 8.74 -3.06
CA VAL A 51 -2.71 8.65 -1.92
C VAL A 51 -3.35 10.00 -1.61
N HIS A 52 -4.53 9.99 -0.99
CA HIS A 52 -5.16 11.21 -0.47
C HIS A 52 -4.63 11.58 0.92
N ASP A 53 -4.29 10.59 1.76
CA ASP A 53 -3.66 10.80 3.07
C ASP A 53 -2.20 10.32 3.03
N ALA A 54 -1.29 11.26 2.79
CA ALA A 54 0.14 10.99 2.71
C ALA A 54 0.74 10.59 4.07
N ALA A 55 0.24 11.17 5.17
CA ALA A 55 0.79 10.93 6.50
C ALA A 55 0.48 9.51 6.98
N ALA A 56 -0.77 9.04 6.79
CA ALA A 56 -1.14 7.66 7.10
C ALA A 56 -0.40 6.66 6.21
N ALA A 57 -0.31 6.92 4.91
CA ALA A 57 0.43 6.06 3.99
C ALA A 57 1.90 5.93 4.37
N ARG A 58 2.56 7.04 4.73
CA ARG A 58 3.96 7.03 5.17
C ARG A 58 4.15 6.15 6.41
N ARG A 59 3.32 6.33 7.44
CA ARG A 59 3.39 5.49 8.66
C ARG A 59 3.19 4.01 8.37
N ALA A 60 2.23 3.67 7.51
CA ALA A 60 1.98 2.28 7.14
C ALA A 60 3.16 1.66 6.38
N LEU A 61 3.72 2.40 5.42
CA LEU A 61 4.87 1.93 4.63
C LEU A 61 6.15 1.85 5.47
N ASP A 62 6.39 2.78 6.40
CA ASP A 62 7.50 2.69 7.35
C ASP A 62 7.36 1.47 8.26
N ALA A 63 6.14 1.17 8.74
CA ALA A 63 5.88 -0.02 9.54
C ALA A 63 6.13 -1.32 8.75
N VAL A 64 5.66 -1.38 7.48
CA VAL A 64 5.93 -2.51 6.59
C VAL A 64 7.43 -2.67 6.36
N ALA A 65 8.15 -1.58 6.09
CA ALA A 65 9.59 -1.61 5.90
C ALA A 65 10.33 -2.09 7.16
N ALA A 66 9.92 -1.63 8.35
CA ALA A 66 10.50 -2.06 9.63
C ALA A 66 10.29 -3.56 9.89
N VAL A 67 9.08 -4.09 9.63
CA VAL A 67 8.78 -5.53 9.77
C VAL A 67 9.61 -6.37 8.79
N MET A 68 9.75 -5.90 7.55
CA MET A 68 10.53 -6.62 6.52
C MET A 68 12.04 -6.54 6.76
N GLY A 69 12.55 -5.39 7.24
CA GLY A 69 13.97 -5.19 7.57
C GLY A 69 14.39 -5.87 8.88
N GLY A 70 13.47 -5.98 9.84
CA GLY A 70 13.69 -6.67 11.11
C GLY A 70 13.76 -8.20 11.04
N GLY A 71 13.43 -8.81 9.89
CA GLY A 71 13.58 -10.25 9.66
C GLY A 71 14.91 -10.67 9.03
N ALA A 72 15.75 -9.72 8.60
CA ALA A 72 17.09 -9.98 8.03
C ALA A 72 18.22 -9.81 9.07
N ALA A 73 17.88 -9.41 10.29
CA ALA A 73 18.79 -9.25 11.41
C ALA A 73 18.35 -10.11 12.59
N SER A 74 18.30 -11.43 12.38
CA SER A 74 18.29 -12.45 13.42
C SER A 74 18.89 -13.73 12.88
#